data_AF-A0A544Y945-F1
#
_entry.id   AF-A0A544Y945-F1
#
_cell.length_a   1.000
_cell.length_b   1.000
_cell.length_c   1.000
_cell.angle_alpha   90.00
_cell.angle_beta   90.00
_cell.angle_gamma   90.00
#
_symmetry.space_group_name_H-M   'P 1'
#
loop_
_entity.id
_entity.type
_entity.pdbx_description
1 polymer ?
#
loop_
_entity_poly.entity_id
_entity_poly.type
_entity_poly.pdbx_seq_one_letter_code
_entity_poly.pdbx_strand_id
1 'polypeptide(L)' 'MSCEHLICAACAGPVVEGRCPVCREGRAKVHHHGFMGLSPLVIALIVLLVVALVALTHVSGY' A
#
# COMPACT_ATOMS: atom_id res chain seq x y z
N MET A 1 4.27 27.91 13.01
CA MET A 1 3.27 27.30 12.11
C MET A 1 1.91 27.76 12.60
N SER A 2 1.18 28.54 11.79
CA SER A 2 -0.15 29.02 12.15
C SER A 2 -1.09 27.83 12.18
N CYS A 3 -1.78 27.61 13.29
CA CYS A 3 -2.88 26.66 13.36
C CYS A 3 -4.07 27.27 12.61
N GLU A 4 -3.97 27.43 11.30
CA GLU A 4 -5.14 27.65 10.48
C GLU A 4 -6.04 26.43 10.65
N HIS A 5 -7.22 26.64 11.24
CA HIS A 5 -8.26 25.61 11.34
C HIS A 5 -8.73 25.29 9.93
N LEU A 6 -7.96 24.48 9.23
CA LEU A 6 -8.27 23.99 7.90
C LEU A 6 -9.51 23.10 8.01
N ILE A 7 -10.51 23.44 7.20
CA ILE A 7 -11.71 22.64 7.05
C ILE A 7 -11.62 21.83 5.75
N CYS A 8 -12.08 20.59 5.79
CA CYS A 8 -12.14 19.79 4.58
C CYS A 8 -13.28 20.26 3.66
N ALA A 9 -12.99 20.52 2.38
CA ALA A 9 -14.00 20.93 1.40
C ALA A 9 -15.06 19.85 1.11
N ALA A 10 -14.77 18.57 1.38
CA ALA A 10 -15.71 17.47 1.14
C ALA A 10 -16.53 17.10 2.38
N CYS A 11 -15.90 17.11 3.57
CA CYS A 11 -16.48 16.59 4.81
C CYS A 11 -16.87 17.70 5.81
N ALA A 12 -16.45 18.95 5.58
CA ALA A 12 -16.54 20.09 6.51
C ALA A 12 -15.91 19.87 7.91
N GLY A 13 -15.24 18.73 8.12
CA GLY A 13 -14.57 18.39 9.38
C GLY A 13 -13.19 19.04 9.52
N PRO A 14 -12.68 19.13 10.76
CA PRO A 14 -11.37 19.70 11.04
C PRO A 14 -10.26 18.83 10.46
N VAL A 15 -9.23 19.47 9.91
CA VAL A 15 -8.04 18.83 9.38
C VAL A 15 -6.95 18.82 10.44
N VAL A 16 -6.46 17.62 10.76
CA VAL A 16 -5.31 17.40 11.65
C VAL A 16 -4.21 16.72 10.82
N GLU A 17 -3.04 17.37 10.74
CA GLU A 17 -1.89 16.93 9.92
C GLU A 17 -2.21 16.69 8.42
N GLY A 18 -3.02 17.58 7.83
CA GLY A 18 -3.26 17.60 6.38
C GLY A 18 -4.43 16.77 5.84
N ARG A 19 -5.15 15.99 6.68
CA ARG A 19 -6.47 15.41 6.31
C ARG A 19 -7.49 15.38 7.45
N CYS A 20 -8.79 15.48 7.12
CA CYS A 20 -9.89 15.16 8.06
C CYS A 20 -9.98 13.64 8.32
N PRO A 21 -10.46 13.19 9.49
CA PRO A 21 -10.57 11.78 9.84
C PRO A 21 -11.36 10.97 8.81
N VAL A 22 -12.47 11.52 8.29
CA VAL A 22 -13.31 10.87 7.26
C VAL A 22 -12.52 10.62 5.97
N CYS A 23 -11.78 11.61 5.48
CA CYS A 23 -10.94 11.46 4.28
C CYS A 23 -9.79 10.47 4.52
N ARG A 24 -9.25 10.39 5.75
CA ARG A 24 -8.22 9.43 6.13
C ARG A 24 -8.76 8.00 6.07
N GLU A 25 -9.94 7.75 6.63
CA GLU A 25 -10.62 6.46 6.59
C GLU A 25 -11.01 6.05 5.16
N GLY A 26 -11.54 6.97 4.36
CA GLY A 26 -11.86 6.73 2.95
C GLY A 26 -10.62 6.33 2.15
N ARG A 27 -9.49 7.02 2.37
CA ARG A 27 -8.21 6.63 1.77
C ARG A 27 -7.73 5.28 2.27
N ALA A 28 -7.87 5.00 3.56
CA ALA A 28 -7.51 3.70 4.12
C ALA A 28 -8.27 2.60 3.36
N LYS A 29 -9.59 2.70 3.18
CA LYS A 29 -10.37 1.71 2.41
C LYS A 29 -9.88 1.50 0.97
N VAL A 30 -9.43 2.56 0.30
CA VAL A 30 -8.90 2.47 -1.08
C VAL A 30 -7.50 1.86 -1.10
N HIS A 31 -6.62 2.24 -0.16
CA HIS A 31 -5.21 1.79 -0.12
C HIS A 31 -5.00 0.50 0.66
N HIS A 32 -5.97 0.04 1.45
CA HIS A 32 -5.90 -1.22 2.21
C HIS A 32 -6.01 -2.44 1.29
N HIS A 33 -6.51 -2.23 0.07
CA HIS A 33 -6.48 -3.21 -0.99
C HIS A 33 -5.21 -2.98 -1.82
N GLY A 34 -4.08 -3.51 -1.36
CA GLY A 34 -2.96 -3.79 -2.25
C GLY A 34 -3.47 -4.58 -3.47
N PHE A 35 -2.71 -4.60 -4.57
CA PHE A 35 -3.08 -5.35 -5.78
C PHE A 35 -3.52 -6.77 -5.40
N MET A 36 -4.83 -7.07 -5.52
CA MET A 36 -5.44 -8.36 -5.11
C MET A 36 -5.22 -8.77 -3.63
N GLY A 37 -5.05 -7.81 -2.71
CA GLY A 37 -4.74 -8.09 -1.30
C GLY A 37 -3.37 -8.75 -1.08
N LEU A 38 -2.55 -8.86 -2.13
CA LEU A 38 -1.20 -9.39 -2.03
C LEU A 38 -0.30 -8.29 -1.45
N SER A 39 0.23 -8.55 -0.26
CA SER A 39 1.30 -7.71 0.28
C SER A 39 2.50 -7.73 -0.68
N PRO A 40 3.22 -6.60 -0.86
CA PRO A 40 4.46 -6.56 -1.64
C PRO A 40 5.46 -7.66 -1.26
N LEU A 41 5.43 -8.09 0.00
CA LEU A 41 6.24 -9.19 0.53
C LEU A 41 5.90 -10.54 -0.14
N VAL A 42 4.61 -10.82 -0.38
CA VAL A 42 4.16 -12.06 -1.03
C VAL A 42 4.61 -12.09 -2.49
N ILE A 43 4.52 -10.95 -3.18
CA ILE A 43 5.01 -10.82 -4.57
C ILE A 43 6.52 -11.08 -4.62
N ALA A 44 7.29 -10.50 -3.71
CA ALA A 44 8.74 -10.73 -3.63
C ALA A 44 9.08 -12.21 -3.39
N LEU A 45 8.34 -12.89 -2.52
CA LEU A 45 8.53 -14.32 -2.26
C LEU A 45 8.22 -15.17 -3.50
N ILE A 46 7.14 -14.89 -4.23
CA ILE A 46 6.79 -15.61 -5.46
C ILE A 46 7.90 -15.45 -6.50
N VAL A 47 8.37 -14.21 -6.71
CA VAL A 47 9.47 -13.93 -7.66
C VAL A 47 10.73 -14.68 -7.26
N LEU A 48 11.11 -14.66 -5.98
CA LEU A 48 12.27 -15.39 -5.46
C LEU A 48 12.15 -16.90 -5.72
N LEU A 49 10.96 -17.47 -5.49
CA LEU A 49 10.66 -18.89 -5.69
C LEU A 49 10.80 -19.28 -7.17
N VAL A 50 10.24 -18.48 -8.08
CA VAL A 50 10.37 -18.69 -9.53
C VAL A 50 11.84 -18.63 -9.96
N VAL A 51 12.59 -17.64 -9.48
CA VAL A 51 14.03 -17.52 -9.78
C VAL A 51 14.81 -18.72 -9.26
N ALA A 52 14.51 -19.20 -8.05
CA ALA A 52 15.16 -20.37 -7.48
C ALA A 52 14.87 -21.65 -8.28
N LEU A 53 13.62 -21.85 -8.73
CA LEU A 53 13.24 -23.00 -9.57
C LEU A 53 13.95 -22.96 -10.93
N VAL A 54 13.97 -21.79 -11.57
CA VAL A 54 14.69 -21.60 -12.84
C VAL A 54 16.19 -21.86 -12.65
N ALA A 55 16.80 -21.30 -11.60
CA ALA A 55 18.20 -21.54 -11.27
C ALA A 55 18.50 -23.03 -11.02
N LEU A 56 17.63 -23.73 -10.28
CA LEU A 56 17.75 -25.17 -10.06
C LEU A 56 17.66 -25.95 -11.37
N THR A 57 16.72 -25.63 -12.27
CA THR A 57 16.65 -26.29 -13.59
C THR A 57 17.89 -26.01 -14.45
N HIS A 58 18.48 -24.82 -14.36
CA HIS A 58 19.68 -24.48 -15.09
C HIS A 58 20.95 -25.12 -14.50
N VAL A 59 21.02 -25.30 -13.19
CA VAL A 59 22.18 -25.89 -12.49
C VAL A 59 22.11 -27.41 -12.46
N SER A 60 20.91 -28.00 -12.35
CA SER A 60 20.69 -29.45 -12.44
C SER A 60 20.57 -29.95 -13.88
N GLY A 61 20.61 -29.07 -14.88
CA GLY A 61 20.76 -29.43 -16.29
C GLY A 61 22.16 -29.98 -16.59
N TYR A 62 22.41 -31.19 -16.14
CA TYR A 62 23.26 -32.18 -16.81
C TYR A 62 22.42 -32.88 -17.88
#